data_AF-A0A7C7MVH3-F1
#
_entry.id   AF-A0A7C7MVH3-F1
#
_cell.length_a   1.000
_cell.length_b   1.000
_cell.length_c   1.000
_cell.angle_alpha   90.00
_cell.angle_beta   90.00
_cell.angle_gamma   90.00
#
_symmetry.space_group_name_H-M   'P 1'
#
loop_
_entity.id
_entity.type
_entity.pdbx_description
1 polymer ?
#
loop_
_entity_poly.entity_id
_entity_poly.type
_entity_poly.pdbx_seq_one_letter_code
_entity_poly.pdbx_strand_id
1 'polypeptide(L)'
;MKNRTFFVIFCMFATVLYANEIDWNPAEPFTSQNILNKVGKSPATIMISDPLNIEGNVDIPIHVTLNFKEGGMLVIKSEASSLTIKGPILAKQQQIFDVSARGVTSYKFESISNITMFQNKIYYPEWWGVFPNVIPGQNGNTLNKASHHLFLKEMMLDVGASGGGEIHFSEGVYYIRDLVIDYDNIHVIGAGKERTILRFDRKNYKYSTRRGGLITIQGPTLEKYYSQVFTEGVPLAGNYSYTEAQKTIENISFRNMTIEWHPDATMEDPSMNGVAVVNAKNVVVDSVHVNLYGANRAFFIGSSFDGDVTENVTLSNSSCVESRTGVFLLTGYAKNEDPRTNLAVSDIKIINNHFKVAPMDEIAVLNPHIILRYLDTYASGIFFIGNEYTTSFTNKDGIEIRRNIGSFLIEGNTIENADYGIRSWYGNKDEHKAYVHDVAIIGNIFKNFRFIGVMAPFNKTMIKDNFFSTELLVPIPEEVQLDRGENHTAAAIYIAKAPWRKYRSRHGPENVTVQNNIIKGCFLNTNPIVIQPKEEGEIRVLDNKIDYDTSCIKPNFDVVFTTDRGEFRTKRATLIIGNNKDTSNQNPSDASLLLDVRRKKHITLIEDAEK
;
A
#
# COMPACT_ATOMS: atom_id res chain seq x y z
N MET A 1 -76.10 24.12 3.63
CA MET A 1 -75.24 24.34 4.82
C MET A 1 -73.80 24.01 4.45
N LYS A 2 -72.82 24.73 5.03
CA LYS A 2 -71.41 24.37 5.35
C LYS A 2 -70.73 23.24 4.54
N ASN A 3 -69.53 23.38 3.97
CA ASN A 3 -68.47 24.37 4.23
C ASN A 3 -67.60 24.65 2.99
N ARG A 4 -66.96 25.82 2.97
CA ARG A 4 -65.87 26.16 2.05
C ARG A 4 -64.57 25.52 2.51
N THR A 5 -63.78 24.98 1.58
CA THR A 5 -62.34 24.83 1.75
C THR A 5 -61.66 25.55 0.59
N PHE A 6 -61.06 26.70 0.90
CA PHE A 6 -60.32 27.51 -0.08
C PHE A 6 -58.95 26.87 -0.30
N PHE A 7 -58.76 26.17 -1.42
CA PHE A 7 -57.42 25.80 -1.88
C PHE A 7 -56.82 27.01 -2.61
N VAL A 8 -56.10 27.85 -1.87
CA VAL A 8 -55.21 28.85 -2.48
C VAL A 8 -54.01 28.09 -3.02
N ILE A 9 -54.01 27.81 -4.32
CA ILE A 9 -52.82 27.34 -5.02
C ILE A 9 -51.83 28.52 -5.03
N PHE A 10 -50.89 28.49 -4.09
CA PHE A 10 -49.77 29.41 -4.09
C PHE A 10 -48.82 28.96 -5.21
N CYS A 11 -49.03 29.47 -6.42
CA CYS A 11 -48.05 29.36 -7.50
C CYS A 11 -46.80 30.13 -7.09
N MET A 12 -45.91 29.50 -6.33
CA MET A 12 -44.50 29.84 -6.38
C MET A 12 -44.06 29.62 -7.82
N PHE A 13 -44.00 30.71 -8.58
CA PHE A 13 -43.14 30.78 -9.74
C PHE A 13 -41.72 30.52 -9.23
N ALA A 14 -41.27 29.28 -9.32
CA ALA A 14 -39.86 28.98 -9.38
C ALA A 14 -39.35 29.67 -10.65
N THR A 15 -38.89 30.90 -10.51
CA THR A 15 -38.11 31.58 -11.53
C THR A 15 -36.83 30.78 -11.69
N VAL A 16 -36.86 29.82 -12.61
CA VAL A 16 -35.66 29.25 -13.21
C VAL A 16 -34.96 30.44 -13.86
N LEU A 17 -33.99 31.01 -13.15
CA LEU A 17 -33.07 31.99 -13.68
C LEU A 17 -32.31 31.27 -14.79
N TYR A 18 -32.72 31.51 -16.04
CA TYR A 18 -31.95 31.11 -17.21
C TYR A 18 -30.55 31.71 -17.04
N ALA A 19 -29.56 30.86 -16.84
CA ALA A 19 -28.17 31.29 -16.87
C ALA A 19 -27.92 31.88 -18.26
N ASN A 20 -27.36 33.09 -18.31
CA ASN A 20 -27.10 33.73 -19.59
C ASN A 20 -25.99 32.95 -20.31
N GLU A 21 -26.32 32.30 -21.43
CA GLU A 21 -25.34 31.57 -22.25
C GLU A 21 -24.57 32.56 -23.14
N ILE A 22 -23.24 32.49 -23.10
CA ILE A 22 -22.33 33.42 -23.76
C ILE A 22 -21.29 32.62 -24.53
N ASP A 23 -21.41 32.58 -25.85
CA ASP A 23 -20.32 32.12 -26.72
C ASP A 23 -19.14 33.09 -26.63
N TRP A 24 -17.97 32.59 -26.21
CA TRP A 24 -16.78 33.43 -26.14
C TRP A 24 -16.16 33.62 -27.52
N ASN A 25 -16.06 34.87 -27.96
CA ASN A 25 -15.36 35.22 -29.20
C ASN A 25 -13.84 34.96 -29.02
N PRO A 26 -13.20 34.07 -29.80
CA PRO A 26 -11.78 33.75 -29.65
C PRO A 26 -10.83 34.93 -29.91
N ALA A 27 -11.30 35.97 -30.62
CA ALA A 27 -10.56 37.21 -30.83
C ALA A 27 -10.53 38.13 -29.59
N GLU A 28 -11.33 37.86 -28.56
CA GLU A 28 -11.39 38.65 -27.33
C GLU A 28 -10.52 38.01 -26.22
N PRO A 29 -9.57 38.76 -25.62
CA PRO A 29 -8.70 38.23 -24.57
C PRO A 29 -9.49 37.68 -23.37
N PHE A 30 -9.24 36.43 -23.01
CA PHE A 30 -9.92 35.74 -21.91
C PHE A 30 -9.33 36.15 -20.55
N THR A 31 -9.76 37.32 -20.05
CA THR A 31 -9.24 37.95 -18.82
C THR A 31 -10.34 38.14 -17.79
N SER A 32 -9.98 38.21 -16.50
CA SER A 32 -10.90 38.44 -15.38
C SER A 32 -11.79 39.68 -15.61
N GLN A 33 -11.21 40.76 -16.16
CA GLN A 33 -11.94 42.00 -16.43
C GLN A 33 -12.97 41.82 -17.55
N ASN A 34 -12.62 41.14 -18.64
CA ASN A 34 -13.55 40.91 -19.76
C ASN A 34 -14.67 39.95 -19.35
N ILE A 35 -14.36 38.92 -18.57
CA ILE A 35 -15.34 37.99 -17.98
C ILE A 35 -16.33 38.78 -17.12
N LEU A 36 -15.84 39.57 -16.15
CA LEU A 36 -16.68 40.40 -15.28
C LEU A 36 -17.54 41.42 -16.06
N ASN A 37 -16.99 42.03 -17.11
CA ASN A 37 -17.72 42.98 -17.96
C ASN A 37 -18.90 42.31 -18.70
N LYS A 38 -18.75 41.05 -19.12
CA LYS A 38 -19.81 40.30 -19.83
C LYS A 38 -20.86 39.67 -18.91
N VAL A 39 -20.43 39.03 -17.82
CA VAL A 39 -21.32 38.26 -16.94
C VAL A 39 -21.92 39.11 -15.81
N GLY A 40 -21.25 40.20 -15.43
CA GLY A 40 -21.59 41.00 -14.26
C GLY A 40 -21.61 40.15 -12.99
N LYS A 41 -22.74 40.20 -12.26
CA LYS A 41 -22.98 39.46 -11.00
C LYS A 41 -24.08 38.39 -11.13
N SER A 42 -24.60 38.15 -12.33
CA SER A 42 -25.72 37.23 -12.57
C SER A 42 -25.20 35.85 -12.99
N PRO A 43 -25.89 34.75 -12.64
CA PRO A 43 -25.54 33.42 -13.13
C PRO A 43 -25.40 33.38 -14.66
N ALA A 44 -24.27 32.88 -15.14
CA ALA A 44 -23.93 32.84 -16.56
C ALA A 44 -23.17 31.56 -16.92
N THR A 45 -23.31 31.12 -18.16
CA THR A 45 -22.58 30.00 -18.72
C THR A 45 -21.72 30.51 -19.87
N ILE A 46 -20.40 30.45 -19.73
CA ILE A 46 -19.49 30.77 -20.83
C ILE A 46 -19.23 29.50 -21.63
N MET A 47 -19.55 29.54 -22.91
CA MET A 47 -19.32 28.47 -23.86
C MET A 47 -17.90 28.62 -24.42
N ILE A 48 -17.08 27.58 -24.24
CA ILE A 48 -15.72 27.49 -24.75
C ILE A 48 -15.75 26.53 -25.94
N SER A 49 -15.70 27.06 -27.16
CA SER A 49 -15.79 26.29 -28.41
C SER A 49 -14.46 26.20 -29.17
N ASP A 50 -13.53 27.10 -28.90
CA ASP A 50 -12.20 27.16 -29.50
C ASP A 50 -11.13 27.25 -28.39
N PRO A 51 -9.83 27.02 -28.70
CA PRO A 51 -8.73 27.26 -27.77
C PRO A 51 -8.59 28.74 -27.41
N LEU A 52 -8.64 29.07 -26.12
CA LEU A 52 -8.43 30.41 -25.57
C LEU A 52 -7.13 30.47 -24.78
N ASN A 53 -6.33 31.52 -24.98
CA ASN A 53 -5.08 31.73 -24.26
C ASN A 53 -5.34 32.30 -22.85
N ILE A 54 -4.75 31.68 -21.83
CA ILE A 54 -4.63 32.22 -20.47
C ILE A 54 -3.29 32.94 -20.36
N GLU A 55 -3.33 34.25 -20.16
CA GLU A 55 -2.16 35.12 -20.03
C GLU A 55 -2.25 35.92 -18.72
N GLY A 56 -1.25 35.77 -17.85
CA GLY A 56 -1.29 36.33 -16.50
C GLY A 56 -2.33 35.65 -15.62
N ASN A 57 -2.96 36.39 -14.70
CA ASN A 57 -3.88 35.83 -13.71
C ASN A 57 -5.34 36.00 -14.13
N VAL A 58 -6.05 34.88 -14.32
CA VAL A 58 -7.45 34.83 -14.77
C VAL A 58 -8.33 34.22 -13.67
N ASP A 59 -9.33 34.98 -13.24
CA ASP A 59 -10.31 34.60 -12.21
C ASP A 59 -11.69 34.37 -12.83
N ILE A 60 -12.21 33.15 -12.73
CA ILE A 60 -13.59 32.80 -13.08
C ILE A 60 -14.45 32.92 -11.81
N PRO A 61 -15.47 33.81 -11.77
CA PRO A 61 -16.32 33.97 -10.59
C PRO A 61 -17.16 32.73 -10.24
N ILE A 62 -17.57 32.64 -8.97
CA ILE A 62 -18.35 31.51 -8.43
C ILE A 62 -19.73 31.31 -9.10
N HIS A 63 -20.29 32.36 -9.69
CA HIS A 63 -21.57 32.35 -10.41
C HIS A 63 -21.44 32.07 -11.91
N VAL A 64 -20.24 31.79 -12.42
CA VAL A 64 -19.97 31.52 -13.84
C VAL A 64 -19.65 30.04 -14.03
N THR A 65 -20.42 29.37 -14.87
CA THR A 65 -20.13 28.01 -15.33
C THR A 65 -19.31 28.06 -16.62
N LEU A 66 -18.24 27.27 -16.71
CA LEU A 66 -17.53 27.02 -17.97
C LEU A 66 -18.10 25.78 -18.65
N ASN A 67 -18.51 25.88 -19.91
CA ASN A 67 -19.10 24.78 -20.67
C ASN A 67 -18.27 24.53 -21.95
N PHE A 68 -17.52 23.44 -21.97
CA PHE A 68 -16.58 23.10 -23.03
C PHE A 68 -17.27 22.30 -24.14
N LYS A 69 -17.22 22.82 -25.38
CA LYS A 69 -17.58 22.09 -26.59
C LYS A 69 -16.37 21.34 -27.16
N GLU A 70 -16.61 20.54 -28.18
CA GLU A 70 -15.55 19.83 -28.91
C GLU A 70 -14.55 20.83 -29.52
N GLY A 71 -13.26 20.67 -29.21
CA GLY A 71 -12.19 21.61 -29.60
C GLY A 71 -11.97 22.80 -28.66
N GLY A 72 -12.91 23.08 -27.75
CA GLY A 72 -12.79 24.15 -26.75
C GLY A 72 -11.80 23.81 -25.64
N MET A 73 -10.88 24.74 -25.33
CA MET A 73 -9.76 24.49 -24.42
C MET A 73 -9.21 25.81 -23.84
N LEU A 74 -8.65 25.77 -22.63
CA LEU A 74 -7.90 26.88 -22.03
C LEU A 74 -6.40 26.54 -22.06
N VAL A 75 -5.62 27.40 -22.71
CA VAL A 75 -4.19 27.20 -22.99
C VAL A 75 -3.36 28.03 -22.03
N ILE A 76 -2.64 27.39 -21.10
CA ILE A 76 -1.75 28.07 -20.15
C ILE A 76 -0.48 28.50 -20.90
N LYS A 77 -0.29 29.81 -21.11
CA LYS A 77 0.76 30.30 -22.03
C LYS A 77 2.18 30.27 -21.49
N SER A 78 2.32 30.33 -20.17
CA SER A 78 3.60 30.38 -19.48
C SER A 78 3.43 29.98 -18.01
N GLU A 79 4.54 29.61 -17.39
CA GLU A 79 4.67 29.34 -15.95
C GLU A 79 4.11 30.47 -15.07
N ALA A 80 4.20 31.72 -15.54
CA ALA A 80 3.68 32.92 -14.85
C ALA A 80 2.17 33.19 -15.07
N SER A 81 1.46 32.32 -15.79
CA SER A 81 0.01 32.45 -16.02
C SER A 81 -0.76 31.55 -15.06
N SER A 82 -1.81 32.06 -14.42
CA SER A 82 -2.63 31.30 -13.48
C SER A 82 -4.12 31.41 -13.80
N LEU A 83 -4.84 30.31 -13.58
CA LEU A 83 -6.28 30.19 -13.81
C LEU A 83 -6.96 29.75 -12.51
N THR A 84 -7.78 30.62 -11.94
CA THR A 84 -8.57 30.33 -10.74
C THR A 84 -10.04 30.16 -11.10
N ILE A 85 -10.56 28.94 -11.01
CA ILE A 85 -11.94 28.59 -11.36
C ILE A 85 -12.78 28.44 -10.08
N LYS A 86 -13.58 29.46 -9.76
CA LYS A 86 -14.44 29.44 -8.56
C LYS A 86 -15.82 28.84 -8.81
N GLY A 87 -16.30 28.84 -10.06
CA GLY A 87 -17.59 28.27 -10.46
C GLY A 87 -17.49 26.84 -11.05
N PRO A 88 -18.60 26.29 -11.57
CA PRO A 88 -18.65 24.92 -12.09
C PRO A 88 -17.98 24.74 -13.46
N ILE A 89 -17.59 23.50 -13.76
CA ILE A 89 -17.12 23.07 -15.08
C ILE A 89 -18.10 22.02 -15.65
N LEU A 90 -18.51 22.19 -16.90
CA LEU A 90 -19.26 21.23 -17.69
C LEU A 90 -18.40 20.85 -18.90
N ALA A 91 -17.84 19.64 -18.87
CA ALA A 91 -17.00 19.10 -19.95
C ALA A 91 -17.22 17.59 -20.09
N LYS A 92 -17.00 17.07 -21.30
CA LYS A 92 -16.81 15.64 -21.53
C LYS A 92 -15.39 15.22 -21.10
N GLN A 93 -15.09 13.92 -21.18
CA GLN A 93 -13.73 13.40 -21.10
C GLN A 93 -12.97 13.71 -22.41
N GLN A 94 -12.51 14.96 -22.52
CA GLN A 94 -11.72 15.51 -23.60
C GLN A 94 -10.67 16.46 -23.00
N GLN A 95 -9.64 16.83 -23.75
CA GLN A 95 -8.70 17.84 -23.29
C GLN A 95 -9.40 19.21 -23.23
N ILE A 96 -9.35 19.85 -22.06
CA ILE A 96 -9.88 21.19 -21.81
C ILE A 96 -8.83 22.14 -21.23
N PHE A 97 -7.68 21.61 -20.80
CA PHE A 97 -6.51 22.35 -20.35
C PHE A 97 -5.30 21.95 -21.21
N ASP A 98 -4.66 22.95 -21.83
CA ASP A 98 -3.36 22.75 -22.49
C ASP A 98 -2.25 23.33 -21.61
N VAL A 99 -1.47 22.40 -21.04
CA VAL A 99 -0.27 22.67 -20.22
C VAL A 99 1.03 22.39 -20.98
N SER A 100 0.97 22.18 -22.30
CA SER A 100 2.13 21.82 -23.13
C SER A 100 3.12 22.98 -23.37
N ALA A 101 2.77 24.21 -22.96
CA ALA A 101 3.63 25.37 -23.08
C ALA A 101 4.95 25.21 -22.31
N ARG A 102 6.04 25.67 -22.92
CA ARG A 102 7.39 25.57 -22.34
C ARG A 102 7.48 26.39 -21.04
N GLY A 103 7.76 25.71 -19.93
CA GLY A 103 7.87 26.29 -18.59
C GLY A 103 6.73 25.88 -17.67
N VAL A 104 5.52 25.68 -18.22
CA VAL A 104 4.36 25.14 -17.48
C VAL A 104 4.65 23.68 -17.10
N THR A 105 4.87 22.84 -18.10
CA THR A 105 5.31 21.46 -17.89
C THR A 105 6.83 21.40 -17.71
N SER A 106 7.28 20.95 -16.53
CA SER A 106 8.70 20.96 -16.16
C SER A 106 9.19 19.64 -15.58
N TYR A 107 10.33 19.17 -16.08
CA TYR A 107 11.15 18.15 -15.41
C TYR A 107 11.93 18.73 -14.22
N LYS A 108 12.00 20.06 -14.09
CA LYS A 108 12.61 20.77 -12.96
C LYS A 108 11.60 20.98 -11.83
N PHE A 109 12.07 21.57 -10.76
CA PHE A 109 11.59 21.37 -9.39
C PHE A 109 10.69 22.52 -8.91
N GLU A 110 10.29 23.33 -9.88
CA GLU A 110 9.80 24.70 -9.74
C GLU A 110 8.34 24.84 -10.22
N SER A 111 7.75 23.76 -10.76
CA SER A 111 6.33 23.75 -11.19
C SER A 111 5.43 24.14 -10.03
N ILE A 112 4.93 25.37 -10.08
CA ILE A 112 3.78 25.86 -9.34
C ILE A 112 2.50 25.40 -10.05
N SER A 113 1.45 25.12 -9.29
CA SER A 113 0.13 24.87 -9.87
C SER A 113 -0.32 26.08 -10.69
N ASN A 114 -0.74 25.85 -11.94
CA ASN A 114 -1.27 26.90 -12.81
C ASN A 114 -2.80 26.94 -12.80
N ILE A 115 -3.49 25.90 -12.32
CA ILE A 115 -4.96 25.79 -12.33
C ILE A 115 -5.51 25.43 -10.94
N THR A 116 -6.25 26.36 -10.33
CA THR A 116 -6.89 26.15 -9.02
C THR A 116 -8.40 26.14 -9.15
N MET A 117 -9.05 25.07 -8.68
CA MET A 117 -10.50 24.86 -8.75
C MET A 117 -11.12 24.81 -7.34
N PHE A 118 -12.16 25.62 -7.08
CA PHE A 118 -12.80 25.67 -5.76
C PHE A 118 -14.08 24.84 -5.64
N GLN A 119 -15.00 24.97 -6.60
CA GLN A 119 -16.26 24.22 -6.60
C GLN A 119 -16.14 22.84 -7.26
N ASN A 120 -15.31 22.71 -8.29
CA ASN A 120 -15.10 21.42 -8.93
C ASN A 120 -14.22 20.52 -8.06
N LYS A 121 -14.68 19.29 -7.83
CA LYS A 121 -14.00 18.26 -7.02
C LYS A 121 -13.88 16.90 -7.70
N ILE A 122 -14.18 16.85 -9.00
CA ILE A 122 -14.04 15.66 -9.84
C ILE A 122 -13.13 16.03 -11.01
N TYR A 123 -12.06 15.27 -11.20
CA TYR A 123 -11.02 15.53 -12.20
C TYR A 123 -10.82 14.29 -13.07
N TYR A 124 -10.51 14.51 -14.35
CA TYR A 124 -10.27 13.44 -15.32
C TYR A 124 -8.89 13.67 -15.95
N PRO A 125 -7.98 12.69 -16.01
CA PRO A 125 -6.67 12.84 -16.67
C PRO A 125 -6.77 13.31 -18.13
N GLU A 126 -7.86 12.96 -18.81
CA GLU A 126 -8.19 13.41 -20.16
C GLU A 126 -8.30 14.93 -20.27
N TRP A 127 -8.71 15.64 -19.21
CA TRP A 127 -8.82 17.11 -19.19
C TRP A 127 -7.46 17.80 -19.41
N TRP A 128 -6.36 17.18 -18.97
CA TRP A 128 -4.97 17.62 -19.22
C TRP A 128 -4.32 16.89 -20.42
N GLY A 129 -5.08 16.08 -21.16
CA GLY A 129 -4.60 15.38 -22.36
C GLY A 129 -3.90 14.04 -22.09
N VAL A 130 -4.10 13.44 -20.91
CA VAL A 130 -3.60 12.08 -20.60
C VAL A 130 -4.68 11.06 -20.96
N PHE A 131 -4.58 10.47 -22.15
CA PHE A 131 -5.63 9.60 -22.69
C PHE A 131 -5.34 8.10 -22.55
N PRO A 132 -6.37 7.26 -22.33
CA PRO A 132 -6.23 5.82 -22.37
C PRO A 132 -5.89 5.33 -23.79
N ASN A 133 -5.18 4.21 -23.85
CA ASN A 133 -4.73 3.51 -25.05
C ASN A 133 -3.76 4.29 -25.96
N VAL A 134 -3.27 5.45 -25.51
CA VAL A 134 -2.29 6.29 -26.21
C VAL A 134 -0.90 6.10 -25.58
N ILE A 135 0.10 5.79 -26.42
CA ILE A 135 1.53 5.82 -26.06
C ILE A 135 2.13 7.07 -26.72
N PRO A 136 2.61 8.06 -25.96
CA PRO A 136 3.18 9.28 -26.53
C PRO A 136 4.34 9.01 -27.50
N GLY A 137 4.32 9.68 -28.65
CA GLY A 137 5.36 9.53 -29.68
C GLY A 137 5.36 8.18 -30.43
N GLN A 138 4.27 7.41 -30.38
CA GLN A 138 4.13 6.12 -31.09
C GLN A 138 2.78 5.98 -31.81
N ASN A 139 2.68 5.00 -32.72
CA ASN A 139 1.44 4.68 -33.45
C ASN A 139 0.82 5.89 -34.19
N GLY A 140 1.65 6.82 -34.67
CA GLY A 140 1.20 8.07 -35.31
C GLY A 140 0.90 9.22 -34.35
N ASN A 141 0.94 9.00 -33.03
CA ASN A 141 0.84 10.08 -32.04
C ASN A 141 2.09 10.97 -32.09
N THR A 142 1.88 12.29 -32.14
CA THR A 142 2.92 13.32 -32.29
C THR A 142 3.35 13.98 -30.98
N LEU A 143 2.79 13.58 -29.83
CA LEU A 143 3.18 14.11 -28.53
C LEU A 143 4.64 13.76 -28.22
N ASN A 144 5.26 14.58 -27.37
CA ASN A 144 6.56 14.24 -26.82
C ASN A 144 6.44 12.94 -26.01
N LYS A 145 7.45 12.07 -26.08
CA LYS A 145 7.53 10.82 -25.30
C LYS A 145 7.29 11.00 -23.79
N ALA A 146 7.57 12.19 -23.25
CA ALA A 146 7.34 12.52 -21.86
C ALA A 146 5.98 13.18 -21.54
N SER A 147 5.14 13.49 -22.54
CA SER A 147 3.94 14.31 -22.38
C SER A 147 2.98 13.76 -21.33
N HIS A 148 2.56 12.49 -21.40
CA HIS A 148 1.63 11.93 -20.41
C HIS A 148 2.15 12.02 -18.97
N HIS A 149 3.43 11.73 -18.74
CA HIS A 149 4.03 11.86 -17.41
C HIS A 149 4.02 13.32 -16.92
N LEU A 150 4.41 14.26 -17.78
CA LEU A 150 4.43 15.68 -17.43
C LEU A 150 3.00 16.19 -17.15
N PHE A 151 2.04 15.89 -18.01
CA PHE A 151 0.65 16.33 -17.87
C PHE A 151 -0.02 15.71 -16.63
N LEU A 152 0.25 14.43 -16.32
CA LEU A 152 -0.23 13.78 -15.11
C LEU A 152 0.38 14.40 -13.84
N LYS A 153 1.67 14.80 -13.89
CA LYS A 153 2.33 15.52 -12.78
C LYS A 153 1.69 16.89 -12.56
N GLU A 154 1.53 17.71 -13.61
CA GLU A 154 0.90 19.04 -13.47
C GLU A 154 -0.57 18.92 -13.00
N MET A 155 -1.34 17.93 -13.50
CA MET A 155 -2.67 17.62 -12.98
C MET A 155 -2.66 17.35 -11.46
N MET A 156 -1.71 16.55 -10.95
CA MET A 156 -1.64 16.28 -9.51
C MET A 156 -1.32 17.54 -8.69
N LEU A 157 -0.50 18.46 -9.22
CA LEU A 157 -0.23 19.76 -8.60
C LEU A 157 -1.48 20.65 -8.57
N ASP A 158 -2.20 20.74 -9.70
CA ASP A 158 -3.44 21.50 -9.83
C ASP A 158 -4.53 20.96 -8.88
N VAL A 159 -4.68 19.63 -8.77
CA VAL A 159 -5.61 18.99 -7.82
C VAL A 159 -5.20 19.24 -6.37
N GLY A 160 -3.90 19.20 -6.06
CA GLY A 160 -3.36 19.52 -4.74
C GLY A 160 -3.65 20.97 -4.33
N ALA A 161 -3.36 21.93 -5.21
CA ALA A 161 -3.66 23.36 -5.00
C ALA A 161 -5.17 23.65 -4.92
N SER A 162 -5.98 22.86 -5.62
CA SER A 162 -7.45 22.87 -5.52
C SER A 162 -7.98 22.29 -4.20
N GLY A 163 -7.10 21.82 -3.30
CA GLY A 163 -7.48 21.23 -2.00
C GLY A 163 -8.07 19.84 -2.11
N GLY A 164 -7.60 19.04 -3.07
CA GLY A 164 -7.97 17.64 -3.28
C GLY A 164 -9.34 17.42 -3.94
N GLY A 165 -9.77 16.16 -3.94
CA GLY A 165 -11.01 15.67 -4.57
C GLY A 165 -10.83 14.29 -5.23
N GLU A 166 -11.76 13.96 -6.12
CA GLU A 166 -11.84 12.67 -6.81
C GLU A 166 -11.19 12.73 -8.20
N ILE A 167 -10.28 11.79 -8.49
CA ILE A 167 -9.63 11.65 -9.80
C ILE A 167 -10.18 10.37 -10.45
N HIS A 168 -10.98 10.55 -11.50
CA HIS A 168 -11.68 9.49 -12.20
C HIS A 168 -10.92 9.10 -13.47
N PHE A 169 -10.37 7.89 -13.49
CA PHE A 169 -9.78 7.28 -14.68
C PHE A 169 -10.85 6.49 -15.44
N SER A 170 -10.97 6.76 -16.74
CA SER A 170 -11.87 6.06 -17.66
C SER A 170 -11.43 4.62 -17.94
N GLU A 171 -12.19 3.92 -18.79
CA GLU A 171 -11.80 2.59 -19.27
C GLU A 171 -10.68 2.66 -20.31
N GLY A 172 -9.71 1.74 -20.21
CA GLY A 172 -8.57 1.59 -21.09
C GLY A 172 -7.21 1.57 -20.38
N VAL A 173 -6.14 1.52 -21.17
CA VAL A 173 -4.76 1.43 -20.67
C VAL A 173 -4.08 2.79 -20.68
N TYR A 174 -3.84 3.37 -19.50
CA TYR A 174 -3.03 4.58 -19.37
C TYR A 174 -1.55 4.19 -19.29
N TYR A 175 -0.78 4.62 -20.28
CA TYR A 175 0.67 4.45 -20.30
C TYR A 175 1.31 5.59 -19.52
N ILE A 176 1.82 5.26 -18.32
CA ILE A 176 2.39 6.20 -17.35
C ILE A 176 3.83 5.81 -16.97
N ARG A 177 4.60 6.74 -16.40
CA ARG A 177 5.87 6.41 -15.75
C ARG A 177 5.68 6.02 -14.29
N ASP A 178 4.91 6.84 -13.58
CA ASP A 178 4.58 6.76 -12.16
C ASP A 178 3.35 7.66 -11.90
N LEU A 179 2.63 7.40 -10.80
CA LEU A 179 1.65 8.31 -10.21
C LEU A 179 2.02 8.53 -8.74
N VAL A 180 2.23 9.79 -8.36
CA VAL A 180 2.57 10.18 -6.99
C VAL A 180 1.40 10.96 -6.38
N ILE A 181 1.02 10.58 -5.17
CA ILE A 181 -0.03 11.20 -4.36
C ILE A 181 0.65 11.69 -3.07
N ASP A 182 0.80 13.00 -2.98
CA ASP A 182 1.60 13.73 -2.00
C ASP A 182 0.83 14.91 -1.37
N TYR A 183 -0.50 14.83 -1.40
CA TYR A 183 -1.42 15.83 -0.85
C TYR A 183 -2.56 15.13 -0.10
N ASP A 184 -3.21 15.87 0.80
CA ASP A 184 -4.36 15.38 1.57
C ASP A 184 -5.63 15.28 0.72
N ASN A 185 -6.57 14.41 1.13
CA ASN A 185 -7.93 14.32 0.58
C ASN A 185 -7.98 13.98 -0.94
N ILE A 186 -7.16 13.01 -1.37
CA ILE A 186 -7.10 12.52 -2.76
C ILE A 186 -7.80 11.16 -2.89
N HIS A 187 -8.77 11.07 -3.79
CA HIS A 187 -9.54 9.86 -4.05
C HIS A 187 -9.42 9.43 -5.52
N VAL A 188 -8.55 8.47 -5.83
CA VAL A 188 -8.37 7.97 -7.19
C VAL A 188 -9.26 6.76 -7.44
N ILE A 189 -10.04 6.79 -8.52
CA ILE A 189 -11.08 5.82 -8.84
C ILE A 189 -10.95 5.41 -10.31
N GLY A 190 -10.92 4.09 -10.58
CA GLY A 190 -11.06 3.53 -11.92
C GLY A 190 -12.40 2.82 -12.13
N ALA A 191 -12.60 2.27 -13.33
CA ALA A 191 -13.80 1.54 -13.74
C ALA A 191 -13.84 0.05 -13.33
N GLY A 192 -12.81 -0.45 -12.65
CA GLY A 192 -12.69 -1.82 -12.16
C GLY A 192 -11.44 -2.55 -12.66
N LYS A 193 -11.21 -3.75 -12.10
CA LYS A 193 -10.17 -4.69 -12.54
C LYS A 193 -10.29 -4.95 -14.05
N GLU A 194 -9.16 -4.96 -14.75
CA GLU A 194 -9.00 -5.17 -16.21
C GLU A 194 -9.73 -4.14 -17.11
N ARG A 195 -10.49 -3.19 -16.53
CA ARG A 195 -11.18 -2.11 -17.26
C ARG A 195 -10.39 -0.81 -17.26
N THR A 196 -9.86 -0.40 -16.12
CA THR A 196 -8.89 0.70 -16.02
C THR A 196 -7.54 0.11 -15.66
N ILE A 197 -6.54 0.32 -16.51
CA ILE A 197 -5.19 -0.23 -16.34
C ILE A 197 -4.19 0.92 -16.34
N LEU A 198 -3.46 1.11 -15.24
CA LEU A 198 -2.29 1.98 -15.17
C LEU A 198 -1.05 1.12 -15.45
N ARG A 199 -0.51 1.24 -16.67
CA ARG A 199 0.60 0.42 -17.17
C ARG A 199 1.88 1.25 -17.29
N PHE A 200 3.01 0.67 -16.89
CA PHE A 200 4.30 1.30 -17.10
C PHE A 200 4.63 1.42 -18.60
N ASP A 201 4.90 2.64 -19.06
CA ASP A 201 5.36 2.93 -20.42
C ASP A 201 6.84 2.56 -20.59
N ARG A 202 7.12 1.24 -20.61
CA ARG A 202 8.47 0.69 -20.86
C ARG A 202 9.11 1.32 -22.11
N LYS A 203 8.31 1.54 -23.16
CA LYS A 203 8.83 1.96 -24.46
C LYS A 203 9.44 3.37 -24.44
N ASN A 204 8.90 4.26 -23.61
CA ASN A 204 9.47 5.59 -23.39
C ASN A 204 10.38 5.65 -22.15
N TYR A 205 10.18 4.76 -21.17
CA TYR A 205 10.95 4.68 -19.92
C TYR A 205 11.46 3.25 -19.68
N LYS A 206 12.77 3.01 -19.80
CA LYS A 206 13.31 1.64 -19.65
C LYS A 206 13.12 1.03 -18.26
N TYR A 207 13.33 1.82 -17.22
CA TYR A 207 13.33 1.41 -15.81
C TYR A 207 12.80 2.52 -14.90
N SER A 208 12.59 2.20 -13.61
CA SER A 208 11.96 3.09 -12.64
C SER A 208 12.83 4.24 -12.13
N THR A 209 12.17 5.24 -11.56
CA THR A 209 12.72 6.29 -10.67
C THR A 209 13.13 5.76 -9.28
N ARG A 210 12.91 4.47 -8.96
CA ARG A 210 13.43 3.73 -7.78
C ARG A 210 12.83 4.06 -6.42
N ARG A 211 11.72 4.80 -6.35
CA ARG A 211 11.26 5.46 -5.11
C ARG A 211 9.87 5.06 -4.61
N GLY A 212 9.56 3.77 -4.78
CA GLY A 212 8.48 3.10 -4.06
C GLY A 212 7.15 3.13 -4.81
N GLY A 213 6.96 2.16 -5.70
CA GLY A 213 5.70 1.97 -6.42
C GLY A 213 5.74 2.46 -7.87
N LEU A 214 4.90 1.84 -8.71
CA LEU A 214 4.35 2.51 -9.89
C LEU A 214 3.33 3.55 -9.43
N ILE A 215 2.65 3.28 -8.31
CA ILE A 215 1.79 4.21 -7.58
C ILE A 215 2.43 4.46 -6.20
N THR A 216 2.65 5.73 -5.85
CA THR A 216 3.25 6.14 -4.57
C THR A 216 2.29 7.05 -3.82
N ILE A 217 1.81 6.63 -2.65
CA ILE A 217 1.13 7.49 -1.68
C ILE A 217 2.18 7.84 -0.62
N GLN A 218 2.77 9.03 -0.73
CA GLN A 218 3.79 9.48 0.21
C GLN A 218 3.79 10.99 0.43
N GLY A 219 3.79 11.38 1.71
CA GLY A 219 3.89 12.77 2.12
C GLY A 219 5.17 13.48 1.64
N PRO A 220 5.10 14.77 1.27
CA PRO A 220 6.24 15.52 0.74
C PRO A 220 7.27 15.84 1.82
N THR A 221 8.52 16.06 1.44
CA THR A 221 9.52 16.70 2.32
C THR A 221 9.07 18.10 2.70
N LEU A 222 9.47 18.61 3.87
CA LEU A 222 9.08 19.96 4.32
C LEU A 222 9.51 21.05 3.31
N GLU A 223 10.70 20.93 2.72
CA GLU A 223 11.17 21.77 1.61
C GLU A 223 10.13 21.90 0.49
N LYS A 224 9.50 20.78 0.12
CA LYS A 224 8.47 20.70 -0.91
C LYS A 224 7.11 21.24 -0.45
N TYR A 225 6.73 21.05 0.81
CA TYR A 225 5.52 21.70 1.36
C TYR A 225 5.63 23.23 1.32
N TYR A 226 6.80 23.79 1.61
CA TYR A 226 6.99 25.24 1.56
C TYR A 226 6.99 25.80 0.13
N SER A 227 7.59 25.14 -0.86
CA SER A 227 7.49 25.58 -2.27
C SER A 227 6.10 25.36 -2.89
N GLN A 228 5.32 24.38 -2.41
CA GLN A 228 3.93 24.16 -2.80
C GLN A 228 2.95 25.21 -2.26
N VAL A 229 3.29 25.93 -1.20
CA VAL A 229 2.39 26.91 -0.52
C VAL A 229 2.90 28.35 -0.64
N PHE A 230 4.21 28.56 -0.84
CA PHE A 230 4.84 29.89 -0.94
C PHE A 230 5.83 29.96 -2.08
N THR A 231 5.64 30.92 -2.99
CA THR A 231 6.37 31.11 -4.26
C THR A 231 7.84 31.58 -4.12
N GLU A 232 8.44 31.47 -2.95
CA GLU A 232 9.77 32.05 -2.63
C GLU A 232 10.83 30.99 -2.22
N GLY A 233 10.51 29.70 -2.31
CA GLY A 233 11.42 28.60 -1.97
C GLY A 233 12.45 28.27 -3.06
N VAL A 234 13.71 28.01 -2.66
CA VAL A 234 14.82 27.63 -3.56
C VAL A 234 14.66 26.17 -4.03
N PRO A 235 15.04 25.79 -5.28
CA PRO A 235 14.63 24.51 -5.86
C PRO A 235 15.74 23.44 -5.86
N LEU A 236 15.39 22.18 -5.52
CA LEU A 236 16.31 21.03 -5.56
C LEU A 236 15.77 19.80 -6.32
N ALA A 237 16.72 19.01 -6.83
CA ALA A 237 16.48 18.11 -7.96
C ALA A 237 15.70 16.82 -7.66
N GLY A 238 15.04 16.32 -8.72
CA GLY A 238 14.22 15.10 -8.72
C GLY A 238 15.01 13.87 -8.27
N ASN A 239 14.26 12.85 -7.84
CA ASN A 239 14.76 11.86 -6.87
C ASN A 239 15.16 12.53 -5.54
N TYR A 240 14.15 13.08 -4.85
CA TYR A 240 14.21 13.79 -3.57
C TYR A 240 15.28 13.27 -2.59
N SER A 241 16.03 14.16 -1.94
CA SER A 241 16.69 13.80 -0.69
C SER A 241 15.64 13.68 0.41
N TYR A 242 15.09 12.48 0.61
CA TYR A 242 14.26 12.12 1.78
C TYR A 242 15.11 12.05 3.06
N THR A 243 15.96 13.06 3.27
CA THR A 243 16.91 13.21 4.38
C THR A 243 16.41 14.22 5.41
N GLU A 244 15.34 14.94 5.08
CA GLU A 244 14.67 15.91 5.94
C GLU A 244 13.28 15.41 6.34
N ALA A 245 12.71 15.99 7.39
CA ALA A 245 11.40 15.64 7.88
C ALA A 245 10.32 15.86 6.80
N GLN A 246 9.30 15.00 6.81
CA GLN A 246 8.23 14.98 5.81
C GLN A 246 6.89 15.34 6.45
N LYS A 247 6.03 16.04 5.71
CA LYS A 247 4.64 16.25 6.12
C LYS A 247 3.87 14.94 5.88
N THR A 248 3.37 14.32 6.94
CA THR A 248 2.40 13.22 6.82
C THR A 248 1.13 13.71 6.12
N ILE A 249 0.66 12.97 5.12
CA ILE A 249 -0.59 13.27 4.40
C ILE A 249 -1.75 12.41 4.91
N GLU A 250 -2.99 12.82 4.69
CA GLU A 250 -4.17 12.08 5.18
C GLU A 250 -5.37 11.99 4.23
N ASN A 251 -6.24 11.03 4.52
CA ASN A 251 -7.56 10.81 3.88
C ASN A 251 -7.44 10.45 2.39
N ILE A 252 -6.64 9.43 2.09
CA ILE A 252 -6.37 8.99 0.71
C ILE A 252 -7.16 7.73 0.38
N SER A 253 -7.72 7.63 -0.82
CA SER A 253 -8.22 6.33 -1.31
C SER A 253 -7.82 6.06 -2.75
N PHE A 254 -7.51 4.79 -3.04
CA PHE A 254 -7.06 4.35 -4.36
C PHE A 254 -7.83 3.06 -4.72
N ARG A 255 -8.72 3.13 -5.72
CA ARG A 255 -9.76 2.10 -5.91
C ARG A 255 -10.03 1.68 -7.35
N ASN A 256 -10.52 0.44 -7.50
CA ASN A 256 -11.18 -0.07 -8.71
C ASN A 256 -10.31 -0.01 -9.98
N MET A 257 -9.08 -0.53 -9.95
CA MET A 257 -8.22 -0.54 -11.14
C MET A 257 -7.17 -1.64 -11.14
N THR A 258 -6.45 -1.77 -12.25
CA THR A 258 -5.31 -2.67 -12.40
C THR A 258 -4.01 -1.87 -12.58
N ILE A 259 -2.96 -2.31 -11.88
CA ILE A 259 -1.61 -1.74 -11.90
C ILE A 259 -0.70 -2.77 -12.57
N GLU A 260 -0.07 -2.37 -13.68
CA GLU A 260 0.83 -3.23 -14.44
C GLU A 260 2.21 -2.60 -14.59
N TRP A 261 3.26 -3.39 -14.33
CA TRP A 261 4.61 -3.03 -14.75
C TRP A 261 4.75 -3.27 -16.27
N HIS A 262 5.70 -4.10 -16.70
CA HIS A 262 5.75 -4.69 -18.04
C HIS A 262 6.68 -5.91 -17.94
N PRO A 263 6.40 -7.07 -18.58
CA PRO A 263 7.23 -8.27 -18.45
C PRO A 263 8.71 -8.00 -18.73
N ASP A 264 9.03 -7.40 -19.87
CA ASP A 264 10.42 -7.01 -20.18
C ASP A 264 11.02 -6.01 -19.16
N ALA A 265 10.22 -5.11 -18.59
CA ALA A 265 10.69 -4.16 -17.59
C ALA A 265 10.96 -4.84 -16.24
N THR A 266 10.35 -5.99 -15.95
CA THR A 266 10.69 -6.81 -14.78
C THR A 266 12.09 -7.37 -14.88
N MET A 267 12.52 -7.77 -16.08
CA MET A 267 13.89 -8.24 -16.30
C MET A 267 14.90 -7.10 -16.17
N GLU A 268 14.57 -5.91 -16.68
CA GLU A 268 15.42 -4.72 -16.59
C GLU A 268 15.49 -4.15 -15.16
N ASP A 269 14.35 -4.09 -14.46
CA ASP A 269 14.18 -3.57 -13.10
C ASP A 269 13.23 -4.45 -12.26
N PRO A 270 13.72 -5.54 -11.67
CA PRO A 270 12.89 -6.41 -10.84
C PRO A 270 12.52 -5.76 -9.49
N SER A 271 13.08 -4.60 -9.13
CA SER A 271 12.93 -4.01 -7.80
C SER A 271 11.58 -3.32 -7.56
N MET A 272 10.75 -3.22 -8.61
CA MET A 272 9.47 -2.51 -8.62
C MET A 272 8.47 -2.99 -7.56
N ASN A 273 7.72 -2.04 -7.00
CA ASN A 273 6.52 -2.30 -6.20
C ASN A 273 5.27 -1.87 -7.00
N GLY A 274 4.10 -2.46 -6.75
CA GLY A 274 2.84 -2.00 -7.37
C GLY A 274 2.39 -0.67 -6.78
N VAL A 275 1.82 -0.73 -5.58
CA VAL A 275 1.38 0.43 -4.79
C VAL A 275 2.23 0.53 -3.51
N ALA A 276 2.75 1.72 -3.21
CA ALA A 276 3.40 2.00 -1.92
C ALA A 276 2.62 3.04 -1.11
N VAL A 277 2.53 2.82 0.20
CA VAL A 277 1.96 3.74 1.20
C VAL A 277 3.02 4.01 2.27
N VAL A 278 3.49 5.25 2.35
CA VAL A 278 4.58 5.68 3.24
C VAL A 278 4.24 7.05 3.82
N ASN A 279 4.37 7.25 5.13
CA ASN A 279 4.11 8.53 5.77
C ASN A 279 2.72 9.12 5.43
N ALA A 280 1.68 8.30 5.58
CA ALA A 280 0.30 8.66 5.29
C ALA A 280 -0.69 8.06 6.31
N LYS A 281 -1.78 8.79 6.59
CA LYS A 281 -2.86 8.37 7.50
C LYS A 281 -4.18 8.15 6.76
N ASN A 282 -5.05 7.31 7.32
CA ASN A 282 -6.42 7.09 6.84
C ASN A 282 -6.45 6.71 5.34
N VAL A 283 -5.64 5.71 4.97
CA VAL A 283 -5.45 5.29 3.58
C VAL A 283 -6.28 4.05 3.27
N VAL A 284 -7.08 4.08 2.20
CA VAL A 284 -7.87 2.93 1.73
C VAL A 284 -7.45 2.53 0.32
N VAL A 285 -6.80 1.38 0.19
CA VAL A 285 -6.51 0.71 -1.09
C VAL A 285 -7.54 -0.40 -1.25
N ASP A 286 -8.50 -0.25 -2.15
CA ASP A 286 -9.63 -1.18 -2.28
C ASP A 286 -9.88 -1.63 -3.72
N SER A 287 -10.13 -2.93 -3.92
CA SER A 287 -10.46 -3.49 -5.23
C SER A 287 -9.38 -3.19 -6.30
N VAL A 288 -8.11 -3.25 -5.90
CA VAL A 288 -6.94 -3.00 -6.76
C VAL A 288 -6.30 -4.33 -7.16
N HIS A 289 -6.05 -4.51 -8.45
CA HIS A 289 -5.35 -5.68 -8.98
C HIS A 289 -3.93 -5.29 -9.40
N VAL A 290 -2.92 -6.04 -8.96
CA VAL A 290 -1.51 -5.77 -9.28
C VAL A 290 -0.91 -6.93 -10.05
N ASN A 291 -0.34 -6.67 -11.24
CA ASN A 291 0.51 -7.60 -11.96
C ASN A 291 1.91 -7.01 -12.18
N LEU A 292 2.91 -7.67 -11.61
CA LEU A 292 4.32 -7.28 -11.71
C LEU A 292 5.17 -8.22 -12.56
N TYR A 293 4.60 -9.27 -13.17
CA TYR A 293 5.31 -10.20 -14.06
C TYR A 293 6.65 -10.74 -13.49
N GLY A 294 6.73 -10.96 -12.16
CA GLY A 294 7.91 -11.40 -11.41
C GLY A 294 8.63 -10.32 -10.58
N ALA A 295 8.20 -9.06 -10.61
CA ALA A 295 8.84 -7.99 -9.83
C ALA A 295 8.50 -8.07 -8.33
N ASN A 296 9.01 -7.11 -7.56
CA ASN A 296 9.25 -7.24 -6.11
C ASN A 296 7.97 -7.40 -5.27
N ARG A 297 7.18 -6.33 -5.08
CA ARG A 297 6.16 -6.26 -4.01
C ARG A 297 4.86 -5.66 -4.54
N ALA A 298 3.77 -6.40 -4.54
CA ALA A 298 2.50 -5.87 -5.04
C ALA A 298 2.03 -4.65 -4.22
N PHE A 299 2.08 -4.77 -2.90
CA PHE A 299 1.78 -3.70 -1.96
C PHE A 299 2.96 -3.49 -0.99
N PHE A 300 3.35 -2.23 -0.78
CA PHE A 300 4.34 -1.82 0.20
C PHE A 300 3.66 -0.85 1.19
N ILE A 301 3.76 -1.10 2.49
CA ILE A 301 3.20 -0.23 3.52
C ILE A 301 4.26 -0.08 4.62
N GLY A 302 4.58 1.16 5.03
CA GLY A 302 5.47 1.35 6.17
C GLY A 302 6.16 2.71 6.24
N SER A 303 6.96 2.89 7.28
CA SER A 303 7.66 4.14 7.60
C SER A 303 9.17 3.96 7.46
N SER A 304 9.83 4.88 6.77
CA SER A 304 11.20 4.73 6.25
C SER A 304 12.15 5.86 6.66
N PHE A 305 11.65 7.05 6.98
CA PHE A 305 12.42 8.28 7.25
C PHE A 305 12.08 8.84 8.64
N ASP A 306 12.85 9.83 9.11
CA ASP A 306 12.58 10.41 10.42
C ASP A 306 11.32 11.28 10.39
N GLY A 307 10.47 11.12 11.41
CA GLY A 307 9.15 11.74 11.46
C GLY A 307 8.05 10.98 10.74
N ASP A 308 8.35 9.91 9.99
CA ASP A 308 7.34 9.17 9.21
C ASP A 308 6.25 8.55 10.10
N VAL A 309 4.99 8.81 9.74
CA VAL A 309 3.81 8.25 10.40
C VAL A 309 2.89 7.58 9.38
N THR A 310 2.79 6.25 9.46
CA THR A 310 1.92 5.44 8.58
C THR A 310 0.87 4.74 9.43
N GLU A 311 -0.37 5.24 9.46
CA GLU A 311 -1.38 4.81 10.43
C GLU A 311 -2.77 4.66 9.80
N ASN A 312 -3.58 3.72 10.30
CA ASN A 312 -4.95 3.46 9.83
C ASN A 312 -5.00 3.23 8.30
N VAL A 313 -4.23 2.22 7.84
CA VAL A 313 -4.18 1.82 6.43
C VAL A 313 -5.02 0.55 6.24
N THR A 314 -5.98 0.58 5.33
CA THR A 314 -6.76 -0.60 4.95
C THR A 314 -6.47 -0.99 3.50
N LEU A 315 -5.97 -2.20 3.31
CA LEU A 315 -5.86 -2.89 2.02
C LEU A 315 -6.96 -3.96 1.96
N SER A 316 -7.98 -3.73 1.14
CA SER A 316 -9.16 -4.60 1.05
C SER A 316 -9.50 -5.04 -0.36
N ASN A 317 -10.10 -6.23 -0.49
CA ASN A 317 -10.68 -6.78 -1.72
C ASN A 317 -9.72 -6.76 -2.94
N SER A 318 -8.42 -6.65 -2.68
CA SER A 318 -7.37 -6.42 -3.66
C SER A 318 -6.62 -7.71 -3.95
N SER A 319 -5.83 -7.75 -5.01
CA SER A 319 -5.18 -8.98 -5.43
C SER A 319 -3.87 -8.75 -6.15
N CYS A 320 -2.98 -9.74 -6.10
CA CYS A 320 -1.80 -9.77 -6.94
C CYS A 320 -1.64 -11.12 -7.67
N VAL A 321 -1.09 -11.03 -8.87
CA VAL A 321 -0.48 -12.15 -9.59
C VAL A 321 0.97 -11.80 -9.89
N GLU A 322 1.82 -12.83 -10.03
CA GLU A 322 3.20 -12.70 -10.52
C GLU A 322 3.98 -11.59 -9.79
N SER A 323 3.88 -11.59 -8.46
CA SER A 323 4.60 -10.68 -7.56
C SER A 323 5.33 -11.52 -6.52
N ARG A 324 6.57 -11.15 -6.17
CA ARG A 324 7.37 -11.94 -5.21
C ARG A 324 6.86 -11.81 -3.77
N THR A 325 6.42 -10.62 -3.39
CA THR A 325 5.74 -10.38 -2.11
C THR A 325 4.34 -9.81 -2.38
N GLY A 326 3.32 -10.34 -1.70
CA GLY A 326 1.96 -9.79 -1.71
C GLY A 326 1.93 -8.44 -0.97
N VAL A 327 2.14 -8.45 0.34
CA VAL A 327 2.26 -7.24 1.17
C VAL A 327 3.59 -7.19 1.90
N PHE A 328 4.35 -6.12 1.71
CA PHE A 328 5.60 -5.85 2.41
C PHE A 328 5.38 -4.75 3.46
N LEU A 329 5.62 -5.08 4.73
CA LEU A 329 5.41 -4.22 5.89
C LEU A 329 6.75 -3.77 6.47
N LEU A 330 7.07 -2.48 6.35
CA LEU A 330 8.34 -1.91 6.81
C LEU A 330 8.19 -1.07 8.09
N THR A 331 8.85 -1.52 9.16
CA THR A 331 8.99 -0.80 10.43
C THR A 331 10.40 -0.22 10.58
N GLY A 332 10.77 0.68 9.66
CA GLY A 332 12.01 1.45 9.69
C GLY A 332 13.32 0.66 9.47
N TYR A 333 14.39 1.41 9.15
CA TYR A 333 15.75 0.87 8.99
C TYR A 333 16.78 1.73 9.72
N ALA A 334 17.13 1.39 10.95
CA ALA A 334 18.22 2.04 11.68
C ALA A 334 19.57 1.62 11.07
N LYS A 335 20.31 2.59 10.52
CA LYS A 335 21.58 2.32 9.82
C LYS A 335 22.80 2.31 10.76
N ASN A 336 22.70 2.96 11.92
CA ASN A 336 23.74 3.12 12.96
C ASN A 336 23.11 3.10 14.38
N GLU A 337 23.87 3.52 15.40
CA GLU A 337 23.36 3.88 16.74
C GLU A 337 22.54 5.21 16.76
N ASP A 338 22.33 5.85 15.60
CA ASP A 338 21.45 7.02 15.44
C ASP A 338 19.99 6.59 15.19
N PRO A 339 19.11 6.54 16.22
CA PRO A 339 17.68 6.32 16.02
C PRO A 339 17.02 7.49 15.27
N ARG A 340 16.02 7.18 14.44
CA ARG A 340 14.98 8.15 14.09
C ARG A 340 14.31 8.67 15.37
N THR A 341 14.08 9.97 15.50
CA THR A 341 13.43 10.59 16.66
C THR A 341 11.97 10.17 16.78
N ASN A 342 11.24 10.09 15.68
CA ASN A 342 9.84 9.67 15.65
C ASN A 342 9.58 8.71 14.48
N LEU A 343 8.89 7.60 14.74
CA LEU A 343 8.41 6.68 13.70
C LEU A 343 7.16 5.94 14.16
N ALA A 344 6.16 5.85 13.29
CA ALA A 344 4.92 5.14 13.57
C ALA A 344 4.48 4.24 12.40
N VAL A 345 4.05 3.02 12.74
CA VAL A 345 3.38 2.07 11.85
C VAL A 345 2.30 1.37 12.67
N SER A 346 1.03 1.76 12.48
CA SER A 346 -0.08 1.35 13.36
C SER A 346 -1.38 1.08 12.59
N ASP A 347 -2.17 0.15 13.11
CA ASP A 347 -3.56 -0.11 12.71
C ASP A 347 -3.69 -0.41 11.21
N ILE A 348 -2.85 -1.35 10.77
CA ILE A 348 -2.78 -1.81 9.39
C ILE A 348 -3.71 -3.02 9.23
N LYS A 349 -4.62 -2.93 8.27
CA LYS A 349 -5.65 -3.93 7.99
C LYS A 349 -5.46 -4.48 6.58
N ILE A 350 -5.33 -5.80 6.47
CA ILE A 350 -5.18 -6.55 5.21
C ILE A 350 -6.35 -7.54 5.18
N ILE A 351 -7.43 -7.19 4.46
CA ILE A 351 -8.74 -7.86 4.56
C ILE A 351 -9.23 -8.38 3.20
N ASN A 352 -9.65 -9.64 3.12
CA ASN A 352 -10.29 -10.24 1.94
C ASN A 352 -9.49 -10.13 0.63
N ASN A 353 -8.16 -10.17 0.69
CA ASN A 353 -7.30 -10.07 -0.50
C ASN A 353 -6.94 -11.45 -1.08
N HIS A 354 -6.54 -11.50 -2.35
CA HIS A 354 -6.03 -12.72 -3.01
C HIS A 354 -4.61 -12.53 -3.54
N PHE A 355 -3.64 -13.15 -2.88
CA PHE A 355 -2.22 -13.06 -3.22
C PHE A 355 -1.72 -14.37 -3.84
N LYS A 356 -1.65 -14.42 -5.17
CA LYS A 356 -1.00 -15.50 -5.92
C LYS A 356 0.43 -15.08 -6.23
N VAL A 357 1.33 -15.37 -5.30
CA VAL A 357 2.75 -14.97 -5.41
C VAL A 357 3.55 -15.95 -6.24
N ALA A 358 4.72 -15.52 -6.71
CA ALA A 358 5.65 -16.33 -7.50
C ALA A 358 7.09 -16.14 -6.99
N PRO A 359 7.98 -17.14 -7.10
CA PRO A 359 9.40 -16.97 -6.81
C PRO A 359 10.08 -16.06 -7.85
N MET A 360 11.35 -15.72 -7.62
CA MET A 360 12.16 -15.03 -8.61
C MET A 360 12.72 -16.03 -9.62
N ASP A 361 12.44 -15.86 -10.91
CA ASP A 361 13.20 -16.52 -11.98
C ASP A 361 14.65 -16.01 -12.02
N GLU A 362 15.53 -16.61 -12.83
CA GLU A 362 16.87 -16.08 -13.04
C GLU A 362 16.83 -14.76 -13.83
N ILE A 363 16.91 -13.63 -13.11
CA ILE A 363 16.81 -12.30 -13.71
C ILE A 363 18.21 -11.71 -14.00
N ALA A 364 18.47 -11.46 -15.28
CA ALA A 364 19.62 -10.69 -15.75
C ALA A 364 19.42 -9.20 -15.44
N VAL A 365 19.81 -8.75 -14.23
CA VAL A 365 19.68 -7.35 -13.81
C VAL A 365 20.54 -6.43 -14.68
N LEU A 366 19.88 -5.67 -15.57
CA LEU A 366 20.53 -4.69 -16.46
C LEU A 366 20.64 -3.29 -15.85
N ASN A 367 19.89 -2.99 -14.78
CA ASN A 367 19.88 -1.68 -14.13
C ASN A 367 21.07 -1.54 -13.14
N PRO A 368 22.10 -0.72 -13.43
CA PRO A 368 23.44 -0.82 -12.82
C PRO A 368 23.55 -0.43 -11.34
N HIS A 369 22.50 0.16 -10.77
CA HIS A 369 22.44 0.48 -9.33
C HIS A 369 21.44 -0.39 -8.56
N ILE A 370 20.89 -1.46 -9.16
CA ILE A 370 20.20 -2.51 -8.40
C ILE A 370 21.28 -3.41 -7.82
N ILE A 371 21.22 -3.63 -6.51
CA ILE A 371 22.12 -4.57 -5.83
C ILE A 371 21.29 -5.80 -5.50
N LEU A 372 21.51 -6.89 -6.25
CA LEU A 372 20.75 -8.15 -6.18
C LEU A 372 20.45 -8.62 -4.74
N ARG A 373 21.42 -8.49 -3.82
CA ARG A 373 21.30 -8.87 -2.40
C ARG A 373 20.20 -8.16 -1.59
N TYR A 374 19.57 -7.13 -2.15
CA TYR A 374 18.49 -6.37 -1.50
C TYR A 374 17.10 -6.60 -2.16
N LEU A 375 17.01 -7.50 -3.13
CA LEU A 375 15.73 -7.98 -3.67
C LEU A 375 15.14 -9.05 -2.75
N ASP A 376 13.81 -9.14 -2.68
CA ASP A 376 13.15 -10.21 -1.92
C ASP A 376 13.33 -11.56 -2.65
N THR A 377 14.25 -12.41 -2.19
CA THR A 377 14.59 -13.70 -2.84
C THR A 377 13.48 -14.75 -2.78
N TYR A 378 12.49 -14.60 -1.90
CA TYR A 378 11.55 -15.65 -1.50
C TYR A 378 10.09 -15.21 -1.67
N ALA A 379 9.28 -16.08 -2.26
CA ALA A 379 7.85 -15.84 -2.46
C ALA A 379 7.14 -15.69 -1.11
N SER A 380 6.44 -14.58 -0.88
CA SER A 380 5.93 -14.20 0.44
C SER A 380 4.51 -13.66 0.35
N GLY A 381 3.55 -14.24 1.06
CA GLY A 381 2.21 -13.65 1.14
C GLY A 381 2.27 -12.28 1.82
N ILE A 382 2.71 -12.26 3.07
CA ILE A 382 2.95 -11.04 3.86
C ILE A 382 4.34 -11.12 4.51
N PHE A 383 5.13 -10.06 4.41
CA PHE A 383 6.49 -9.99 4.96
C PHE A 383 6.66 -8.76 5.86
N PHE A 384 6.85 -8.98 7.16
CA PHE A 384 7.23 -7.98 8.15
C PHE A 384 8.75 -7.82 8.20
N ILE A 385 9.25 -6.59 8.10
CA ILE A 385 10.68 -6.32 8.08
C ILE A 385 11.01 -4.98 8.77
N GLY A 386 12.22 -4.90 9.32
CA GLY A 386 12.73 -3.70 9.97
C GLY A 386 13.80 -4.04 11.01
N ASN A 387 14.72 -3.11 11.24
CA ASN A 387 15.71 -3.20 12.32
C ASN A 387 15.76 -1.92 13.20
N GLU A 388 14.75 -1.06 13.03
CA GLU A 388 14.53 0.12 13.86
C GLU A 388 14.11 -0.27 15.28
N TYR A 389 14.20 0.67 16.20
CA TYR A 389 13.55 0.57 17.51
C TYR A 389 12.04 0.52 17.35
N THR A 390 11.37 -0.26 18.18
CA THR A 390 9.92 -0.51 18.12
C THR A 390 9.18 -0.09 19.39
N THR A 391 9.91 0.20 20.46
CA THR A 391 9.40 0.78 21.71
C THR A 391 10.02 2.15 21.93
N SER A 392 9.28 3.08 22.51
CA SER A 392 9.81 4.39 22.89
C SER A 392 10.82 4.29 24.03
N PHE A 393 11.85 5.15 24.03
CA PHE A 393 12.87 5.26 25.08
C PHE A 393 13.56 6.63 25.02
N THR A 394 14.32 6.99 26.05
CA THR A 394 15.23 8.15 26.01
C THR A 394 16.66 7.64 25.78
N ASN A 395 17.36 8.18 24.78
CA ASN A 395 18.74 7.78 24.51
C ASN A 395 19.72 8.36 25.57
N LYS A 396 21.00 8.00 25.48
CA LYS A 396 22.04 8.44 26.44
C LYS A 396 22.26 9.96 26.49
N ASP A 397 21.91 10.66 25.40
CA ASP A 397 22.08 12.10 25.23
C ASP A 397 20.84 12.89 25.66
N GLY A 398 19.81 12.21 26.20
CA GLY A 398 18.55 12.81 26.64
C GLY A 398 17.51 13.00 25.54
N ILE A 399 17.76 12.51 24.33
CA ILE A 399 16.83 12.61 23.19
C ILE A 399 15.72 11.57 23.36
N GLU A 400 14.47 12.02 23.32
CA GLU A 400 13.29 11.16 23.34
C GLU A 400 13.10 10.50 21.97
N ILE A 401 13.09 9.16 21.96
CA ILE A 401 12.85 8.33 20.78
C ILE A 401 11.42 7.79 20.88
N ARG A 402 10.54 8.28 20.02
CA ARG A 402 9.10 7.93 20.01
C ARG A 402 8.80 6.85 18.98
N ARG A 403 8.06 5.83 19.40
CA ARG A 403 7.59 4.74 18.54
C ARG A 403 6.11 4.48 18.80
N ASN A 404 5.30 4.51 17.74
CA ASN A 404 3.95 3.97 17.75
C ASN A 404 3.90 2.74 16.82
N ILE A 405 4.12 1.56 17.40
CA ILE A 405 4.05 0.27 16.71
C ILE A 405 2.80 -0.44 17.21
N GLY A 406 1.73 -0.38 16.41
CA GLY A 406 0.38 -0.74 16.85
C GLY A 406 -0.11 -2.10 16.36
N SER A 407 -1.42 -2.16 16.10
CA SER A 407 -2.12 -3.40 15.76
C SER A 407 -2.05 -3.74 14.26
N PHE A 408 -2.06 -5.03 13.95
CA PHE A 408 -2.10 -5.55 12.58
C PHE A 408 -3.21 -6.60 12.47
N LEU A 409 -4.17 -6.39 11.57
CA LEU A 409 -5.24 -7.34 11.27
C LEU A 409 -5.05 -7.91 9.87
N ILE A 410 -4.95 -9.24 9.80
CA ILE A 410 -4.81 -10.01 8.57
C ILE A 410 -6.01 -10.98 8.54
N GLU A 411 -7.05 -10.62 7.80
CA GLU A 411 -8.35 -11.30 7.87
C GLU A 411 -8.87 -11.74 6.50
N GLY A 412 -9.38 -12.98 6.39
CA GLY A 412 -10.10 -13.46 5.20
C GLY A 412 -9.30 -13.54 3.90
N ASN A 413 -7.96 -13.41 3.95
CA ASN A 413 -7.13 -13.39 2.75
C ASN A 413 -6.87 -14.81 2.23
N THR A 414 -6.75 -14.96 0.91
CA THR A 414 -6.23 -16.19 0.27
C THR A 414 -4.80 -15.95 -0.21
N ILE A 415 -3.87 -16.82 0.21
CA ILE A 415 -2.44 -16.74 -0.10
C ILE A 415 -2.01 -18.06 -0.75
N GLU A 416 -1.47 -17.99 -1.96
CA GLU A 416 -1.14 -19.17 -2.77
C GLU A 416 0.32 -19.16 -3.26
N ASN A 417 0.95 -20.35 -3.24
CA ASN A 417 2.29 -20.64 -3.80
C ASN A 417 3.46 -19.84 -3.17
N ALA A 418 3.32 -19.42 -1.93
CA ALA A 418 4.38 -18.71 -1.21
C ALA A 418 5.44 -19.68 -0.64
N ASP A 419 6.71 -19.29 -0.61
CA ASP A 419 7.69 -19.96 0.24
C ASP A 419 7.29 -19.80 1.72
N TYR A 420 6.79 -18.60 2.06
CA TYR A 420 6.30 -18.21 3.38
C TYR A 420 4.93 -17.51 3.25
N GLY A 421 3.87 -18.06 3.83
CA GLY A 421 2.55 -17.40 3.83
C GLY A 421 2.59 -16.07 4.58
N ILE A 422 3.06 -16.09 5.83
CA ILE A 422 3.47 -14.90 6.60
C ILE A 422 4.88 -15.15 7.14
N ARG A 423 5.80 -14.20 6.91
CA ARG A 423 7.14 -14.19 7.53
C ARG A 423 7.48 -12.85 8.18
N SER A 424 8.45 -12.92 9.09
CA SER A 424 9.00 -11.76 9.79
C SER A 424 10.49 -11.95 10.05
N TRP A 425 11.25 -10.86 10.14
CA TRP A 425 12.57 -10.90 10.79
C TRP A 425 12.43 -11.11 12.31
N TYR A 426 13.54 -11.50 12.94
CA TYR A 426 13.67 -11.60 14.39
C TYR A 426 14.15 -10.28 15.03
N GLY A 427 13.73 -10.03 16.27
CA GLY A 427 14.34 -9.03 17.14
C GLY A 427 15.80 -9.37 17.49
N ASN A 428 16.59 -8.35 17.86
CA ASN A 428 18.01 -8.51 18.18
C ASN A 428 18.30 -8.34 19.69
N LYS A 429 19.57 -8.19 20.07
CA LYS A 429 20.03 -8.09 21.47
C LYS A 429 19.53 -6.86 22.23
N ASP A 430 19.18 -5.80 21.51
CA ASP A 430 18.76 -4.52 22.07
C ASP A 430 17.33 -4.62 22.59
N GLU A 431 17.08 -4.15 23.81
CA GLU A 431 15.78 -4.32 24.47
C GLU A 431 14.65 -3.55 23.77
N HIS A 432 14.99 -2.46 23.06
CA HIS A 432 14.05 -1.63 22.33
C HIS A 432 13.85 -2.06 20.86
N LYS A 433 14.52 -3.14 20.41
CA LYS A 433 14.40 -3.72 19.05
C LYS A 433 13.70 -5.10 19.07
N ALA A 434 12.62 -5.17 19.83
CA ALA A 434 11.74 -6.34 19.93
C ALA A 434 10.66 -6.32 18.84
N TYR A 435 10.14 -7.48 18.40
CA TYR A 435 8.97 -7.49 17.53
C TYR A 435 7.69 -7.36 18.37
N VAL A 436 7.44 -6.16 18.92
CA VAL A 436 6.37 -5.89 19.91
C VAL A 436 4.96 -5.84 19.32
N HIS A 437 4.83 -6.02 18.01
CA HIS A 437 3.57 -6.01 17.27
C HIS A 437 2.48 -6.86 17.94
N ASP A 438 1.24 -6.40 17.87
CA ASP A 438 0.04 -7.18 18.16
C ASP A 438 -0.60 -7.58 16.83
N VAL A 439 -0.62 -8.88 16.52
CA VAL A 439 -0.96 -9.39 15.18
C VAL A 439 -2.09 -10.41 15.24
N ALA A 440 -3.22 -10.07 14.62
CA ALA A 440 -4.36 -10.96 14.45
C ALA A 440 -4.40 -11.53 13.03
N ILE A 441 -4.41 -12.86 12.93
CA ILE A 441 -4.39 -13.64 11.69
C ILE A 441 -5.64 -14.54 11.74
N ILE A 442 -6.73 -14.08 11.12
CA ILE A 442 -8.08 -14.63 11.30
C ILE A 442 -8.69 -15.08 9.97
N GLY A 443 -9.20 -16.32 9.89
CA GLY A 443 -10.01 -16.76 8.75
C GLY A 443 -9.31 -16.79 7.38
N ASN A 444 -7.98 -16.79 7.34
CA ASN A 444 -7.21 -16.79 6.09
C ASN A 444 -7.06 -18.20 5.51
N ILE A 445 -6.82 -18.28 4.20
CA ILE A 445 -6.61 -19.51 3.45
C ILE A 445 -5.17 -19.51 2.90
N PHE A 446 -4.34 -20.42 3.39
CA PHE A 446 -2.96 -20.63 2.92
C PHE A 446 -2.89 -21.91 2.07
N LYS A 447 -2.52 -21.79 0.79
CA LYS A 447 -2.38 -22.93 -0.13
C LYS A 447 -0.95 -23.04 -0.66
N ASN A 448 -0.46 -24.28 -0.72
CA ASN A 448 0.79 -24.67 -1.38
C ASN A 448 1.99 -23.85 -0.88
N PHE A 449 2.07 -23.65 0.44
CA PHE A 449 3.23 -23.02 1.04
C PHE A 449 4.41 -24.02 1.12
N ARG A 450 5.62 -23.56 0.76
CA ARG A 450 6.80 -24.44 0.62
C ARG A 450 7.55 -24.70 1.93
N PHE A 451 7.67 -23.69 2.79
CA PHE A 451 8.44 -23.81 4.03
C PHE A 451 7.60 -23.53 5.27
N ILE A 452 6.90 -22.39 5.32
CA ILE A 452 6.11 -22.01 6.49
C ILE A 452 4.78 -21.37 6.09
N GLY A 453 3.68 -21.80 6.69
CA GLY A 453 2.38 -21.14 6.55
C GLY A 453 2.39 -19.78 7.26
N VAL A 454 2.52 -19.78 8.59
CA VAL A 454 2.69 -18.58 9.42
C VAL A 454 3.91 -18.71 10.32
N MET A 455 4.85 -17.77 10.21
CA MET A 455 5.92 -17.54 11.19
C MET A 455 5.54 -16.34 12.08
N ALA A 456 5.39 -16.59 13.38
CA ALA A 456 5.01 -15.58 14.36
C ALA A 456 6.09 -15.40 15.45
N PRO A 457 7.02 -14.43 15.30
CA PRO A 457 7.97 -14.05 16.33
C PRO A 457 7.49 -12.88 17.21
N PHE A 458 6.25 -12.41 16.99
CA PHE A 458 5.68 -11.23 17.63
C PHE A 458 5.37 -11.46 19.11
N ASN A 459 5.35 -10.39 19.90
CA ASN A 459 5.10 -10.49 21.34
C ASN A 459 3.68 -10.99 21.65
N LYS A 460 2.68 -10.53 20.87
CA LYS A 460 1.30 -10.97 20.92
C LYS A 460 0.84 -11.48 19.55
N THR A 461 0.13 -12.61 19.50
CA THR A 461 -0.43 -13.10 18.24
C THR A 461 -1.71 -13.92 18.46
N MET A 462 -2.72 -13.67 17.63
CA MET A 462 -3.91 -14.49 17.50
C MET A 462 -3.88 -15.18 16.12
N ILE A 463 -3.81 -16.50 16.08
CA ILE A 463 -3.89 -17.30 14.84
C ILE A 463 -5.17 -18.13 14.94
N LYS A 464 -6.25 -17.65 14.34
CA LYS A 464 -7.59 -18.20 14.57
C LYS A 464 -8.36 -18.50 13.29
N ASP A 465 -9.11 -19.60 13.27
CA ASP A 465 -10.08 -19.92 12.21
C ASP A 465 -9.46 -20.04 10.79
N ASN A 466 -8.13 -20.17 10.66
CA ASN A 466 -7.43 -20.23 9.36
C ASN A 466 -7.41 -21.65 8.78
N PHE A 467 -7.35 -21.75 7.46
CA PHE A 467 -7.17 -22.99 6.71
C PHE A 467 -5.77 -23.03 6.09
N PHE A 468 -4.99 -24.06 6.40
CA PHE A 468 -3.67 -24.33 5.84
C PHE A 468 -3.73 -25.61 5.00
N SER A 469 -3.25 -25.56 3.76
CA SER A 469 -3.12 -26.72 2.89
C SER A 469 -1.81 -26.69 2.13
N THR A 470 -1.09 -27.81 2.11
CA THR A 470 0.08 -28.01 1.25
C THR A 470 0.17 -29.47 0.83
N GLU A 471 0.58 -29.75 -0.41
CA GLU A 471 0.71 -31.12 -0.90
C GLU A 471 1.81 -31.87 -0.15
N LEU A 472 2.97 -31.23 0.03
CA LEU A 472 4.12 -31.79 0.73
C LEU A 472 4.95 -30.71 1.42
N LEU A 473 5.16 -30.86 2.73
CA LEU A 473 6.05 -30.04 3.54
C LEU A 473 7.27 -30.85 3.99
N VAL A 474 8.44 -30.45 3.49
CA VAL A 474 9.76 -31.02 3.83
C VAL A 474 10.58 -30.04 4.68
N PRO A 475 11.65 -30.49 5.35
CA PRO A 475 12.53 -29.59 6.10
C PRO A 475 13.11 -28.50 5.18
N ILE A 476 13.32 -27.31 5.75
CA ILE A 476 13.93 -26.19 5.04
C ILE A 476 15.37 -26.59 4.65
N PRO A 477 15.77 -26.51 3.36
CA PRO A 477 17.11 -26.87 2.92
C PRO A 477 18.22 -26.14 3.69
N GLU A 478 19.32 -26.84 3.97
CA GLU A 478 20.43 -26.28 4.77
C GLU A 478 21.00 -25.00 4.15
N GLU A 479 21.10 -24.94 2.82
CA GLU A 479 21.48 -23.73 2.06
C GLU A 479 20.59 -22.51 2.36
N VAL A 480 19.27 -22.69 2.49
CA VAL A 480 18.31 -21.62 2.86
C VAL A 480 18.46 -21.23 4.34
N GLN A 481 18.76 -22.20 5.21
CA GLN A 481 19.05 -21.92 6.62
C GLN A 481 20.38 -21.16 6.78
N LEU A 482 21.40 -21.49 5.99
CA LEU A 482 22.73 -20.88 6.02
C LEU A 482 22.75 -19.47 5.43
N ASP A 483 22.13 -19.25 4.27
CA ASP A 483 21.95 -17.93 3.62
C ASP A 483 21.45 -16.88 4.62
N ARG A 484 20.43 -17.26 5.39
CA ARG A 484 19.84 -16.38 6.40
C ARG A 484 20.50 -16.46 7.76
N GLY A 485 21.11 -17.59 8.09
CA GLY A 485 21.48 -17.99 9.46
C GLY A 485 20.28 -18.04 10.41
N GLU A 486 19.06 -18.24 9.89
CA GLU A 486 17.81 -18.25 10.64
C GLU A 486 17.43 -19.71 10.88
N ASN A 487 17.45 -20.17 12.15
CA ASN A 487 17.12 -21.55 12.51
C ASN A 487 15.59 -21.79 12.44
N HIS A 488 15.04 -21.66 11.24
CA HIS A 488 13.63 -21.85 10.94
C HIS A 488 13.29 -23.33 10.84
N THR A 489 12.14 -23.72 11.41
CA THR A 489 11.57 -25.06 11.26
C THR A 489 10.40 -24.99 10.28
N ALA A 490 10.35 -25.89 9.30
CA ALA A 490 9.19 -25.98 8.39
C ALA A 490 7.96 -26.47 9.16
N ALA A 491 6.87 -25.72 9.09
CA ALA A 491 5.60 -25.99 9.76
C ALA A 491 4.44 -25.24 9.09
N ALA A 492 3.19 -25.67 9.28
CA ALA A 492 2.05 -24.82 8.93
C ALA A 492 2.00 -23.59 9.85
N ILE A 493 2.27 -23.77 11.15
CA ILE A 493 2.34 -22.70 12.15
C ILE A 493 3.65 -22.83 12.92
N TYR A 494 4.50 -21.81 12.87
CA TYR A 494 5.75 -21.72 13.61
C TYR A 494 5.74 -20.48 14.54
N ILE A 495 5.58 -20.74 15.83
CA ILE A 495 5.69 -19.71 16.88
C ILE A 495 7.17 -19.59 17.23
N ALA A 496 7.79 -18.49 16.79
CA ALA A 496 9.20 -18.46 16.44
C ALA A 496 10.03 -17.60 17.41
N LYS A 497 10.90 -18.21 18.22
CA LYS A 497 11.87 -17.47 19.04
C LYS A 497 13.26 -17.45 18.41
N ALA A 498 13.85 -16.26 18.38
CA ALA A 498 15.19 -16.05 17.86
C ALA A 498 16.26 -16.88 18.61
N PRO A 499 17.12 -17.65 17.92
CA PRO A 499 18.23 -18.37 18.55
C PRO A 499 19.23 -17.42 19.23
N TRP A 500 19.41 -17.57 20.54
CA TRP A 500 20.33 -16.81 21.37
C TRP A 500 21.77 -16.86 20.87
N ARG A 501 22.19 -17.96 20.25
CA ARG A 501 23.56 -18.14 19.73
C ARG A 501 23.94 -17.06 18.72
N LYS A 502 23.01 -16.66 17.85
CA LYS A 502 23.22 -15.65 16.81
C LYS A 502 22.63 -14.29 17.21
N TYR A 503 21.34 -14.24 17.55
CA TYR A 503 20.62 -12.98 17.75
C TYR A 503 20.90 -12.31 19.09
N ARG A 504 21.36 -13.07 20.10
CA ARG A 504 21.54 -12.60 21.48
C ARG A 504 20.31 -11.89 22.05
N SER A 505 19.13 -12.20 21.52
CA SER A 505 17.85 -11.58 21.89
C SER A 505 17.14 -12.37 22.99
N ARG A 506 16.49 -11.66 23.91
CA ARG A 506 15.52 -12.26 24.84
C ARG A 506 14.08 -12.18 24.33
N HIS A 507 13.85 -11.46 23.22
CA HIS A 507 12.54 -11.21 22.64
C HIS A 507 11.95 -12.43 21.95
N GLY A 508 10.66 -12.38 21.65
CA GLY A 508 9.90 -13.45 21.00
C GLY A 508 8.52 -13.62 21.61
N PRO A 509 7.82 -14.71 21.27
CA PRO A 509 6.41 -14.88 21.59
C PRO A 509 6.11 -14.99 23.09
N GLU A 510 5.28 -14.08 23.60
CA GLU A 510 4.93 -13.98 25.02
C GLU A 510 3.46 -14.35 25.29
N ASN A 511 2.52 -13.90 24.46
CA ASN A 511 1.11 -14.30 24.57
C ASN A 511 0.58 -14.64 23.18
N VAL A 512 0.48 -15.94 22.88
CA VAL A 512 0.01 -16.42 21.58
C VAL A 512 -1.16 -17.37 21.76
N THR A 513 -2.18 -17.20 20.93
CA THR A 513 -3.31 -18.13 20.82
C THR A 513 -3.38 -18.69 19.42
N VAL A 514 -3.36 -20.02 19.30
CA VAL A 514 -3.55 -20.78 18.06
C VAL A 514 -4.84 -21.58 18.23
N GLN A 515 -5.95 -21.11 17.65
CA GLN A 515 -7.28 -21.69 17.91
C GLN A 515 -8.09 -22.01 16.65
N ASN A 516 -8.75 -23.18 16.63
CA ASN A 516 -9.72 -23.59 15.61
C ASN A 516 -9.20 -23.50 14.16
N ASN A 517 -7.89 -23.67 13.96
CA ASN A 517 -7.30 -23.74 12.62
C ASN A 517 -7.46 -25.15 12.05
N ILE A 518 -7.59 -25.25 10.73
CA ILE A 518 -7.59 -26.51 9.98
C ILE A 518 -6.26 -26.60 9.24
N ILE A 519 -5.49 -27.67 9.44
CA ILE A 519 -4.20 -27.89 8.80
C ILE A 519 -4.27 -29.21 8.01
N LYS A 520 -4.05 -29.14 6.70
CA LYS A 520 -4.10 -30.28 5.79
C LYS A 520 -2.78 -30.45 5.03
N GLY A 521 -2.33 -31.70 4.87
CA GLY A 521 -1.20 -32.00 3.98
C GLY A 521 -0.32 -33.17 4.40
N CYS A 522 0.79 -33.31 3.68
CA CYS A 522 1.84 -34.30 3.96
C CYS A 522 3.02 -33.64 4.70
N PHE A 523 3.37 -34.11 5.90
CA PHE A 523 4.40 -33.52 6.76
C PHE A 523 5.59 -34.47 6.93
N LEU A 524 6.45 -34.55 5.91
CA LEU A 524 7.56 -35.47 5.87
C LEU A 524 8.76 -34.92 6.67
N ASN A 525 9.10 -35.56 7.80
CA ASN A 525 10.15 -35.11 8.72
C ASN A 525 9.96 -33.65 9.23
N THR A 526 8.71 -33.18 9.23
CA THR A 526 8.27 -31.87 9.71
C THR A 526 7.09 -32.03 10.67
N ASN A 527 6.65 -30.97 11.33
CA ASN A 527 5.51 -31.00 12.23
C ASN A 527 4.50 -29.88 11.87
N PRO A 528 3.19 -30.12 11.94
CA PRO A 528 2.18 -29.11 11.63
C PRO A 528 2.32 -27.82 12.45
N ILE A 529 2.52 -27.95 13.77
CA ILE A 529 2.64 -26.83 14.72
C ILE A 529 3.94 -26.96 15.51
N VAL A 530 4.80 -25.94 15.44
CA VAL A 530 6.08 -25.86 16.17
C VAL A 530 6.12 -24.60 17.01
N ILE A 531 6.46 -24.73 18.30
CA ILE A 531 6.34 -23.67 19.30
C ILE A 531 7.64 -23.48 20.08
N GLN A 532 8.17 -22.28 20.02
CA GLN A 532 9.35 -21.81 20.77
C GLN A 532 8.98 -20.49 21.48
N PRO A 533 8.57 -20.53 22.76
CA PRO A 533 8.10 -19.34 23.48
C PRO A 533 9.25 -18.57 24.14
N LYS A 534 9.00 -17.31 24.50
CA LYS A 534 9.83 -16.50 25.40
C LYS A 534 9.92 -17.12 26.81
N GLU A 535 10.94 -16.75 27.59
CA GLU A 535 10.96 -17.04 29.03
C GLU A 535 9.69 -16.44 29.65
N GLU A 536 8.97 -17.26 30.42
CA GLU A 536 7.68 -16.94 31.05
C GLU A 536 6.53 -16.61 30.08
N GLY A 537 6.72 -16.89 28.78
CA GLY A 537 5.63 -16.78 27.79
C GLY A 537 4.53 -17.84 28.00
N GLU A 538 3.31 -17.46 27.64
CA GLU A 538 2.09 -18.25 27.72
C GLU A 538 1.52 -18.48 26.31
N ILE A 539 1.38 -19.75 25.92
CA ILE A 539 0.90 -20.15 24.61
C ILE A 539 -0.37 -20.99 24.78
N ARG A 540 -1.44 -20.65 24.05
CA ARG A 540 -2.69 -21.40 23.95
C ARG A 540 -2.75 -22.12 22.60
N VAL A 541 -3.05 -23.42 22.62
CA VAL A 541 -3.25 -24.24 21.41
C VAL A 541 -4.54 -25.02 21.59
N LEU A 542 -5.62 -24.54 20.97
CA LEU A 542 -7.00 -24.97 21.26
C LEU A 542 -7.75 -25.37 19.98
N ASP A 543 -8.55 -26.44 20.03
CA ASP A 543 -9.55 -26.78 19.00
C ASP A 543 -9.03 -26.98 17.55
N ASN A 544 -7.71 -27.07 17.33
CA ASN A 544 -7.14 -27.18 15.99
C ASN A 544 -7.35 -28.59 15.41
N LYS A 545 -7.55 -28.69 14.10
CA LYS A 545 -7.79 -29.95 13.36
C LYS A 545 -6.66 -30.19 12.38
N ILE A 546 -6.13 -31.40 12.37
CA ILE A 546 -5.01 -31.80 11.51
C ILE A 546 -5.44 -32.99 10.65
N ASP A 547 -5.40 -32.82 9.33
CA ASP A 547 -5.86 -33.77 8.32
C ASP A 547 -4.69 -34.18 7.41
N TYR A 548 -4.13 -35.36 7.67
CA TYR A 548 -3.02 -35.92 6.89
C TYR A 548 -3.52 -36.57 5.60
N ASP A 549 -2.78 -36.39 4.51
CA ASP A 549 -3.00 -37.18 3.30
C ASP A 549 -2.76 -38.68 3.59
N THR A 550 -3.72 -39.52 3.21
CA THR A 550 -3.68 -40.97 3.43
C THR A 550 -2.49 -41.69 2.78
N SER A 551 -1.84 -41.08 1.79
CA SER A 551 -0.64 -41.60 1.13
C SER A 551 0.65 -41.31 1.92
N CYS A 552 0.58 -40.51 2.99
CA CYS A 552 1.75 -39.98 3.67
C CYS A 552 2.06 -40.64 5.02
N ILE A 553 3.36 -40.66 5.33
CA ILE A 553 3.85 -41.06 6.65
C ILE A 553 3.51 -39.93 7.62
N LYS A 554 2.59 -40.19 8.55
CA LYS A 554 2.26 -39.26 9.64
C LYS A 554 3.52 -38.96 10.47
N PRO A 555 3.80 -37.69 10.83
CA PRO A 555 4.88 -37.36 11.76
C PRO A 555 4.62 -37.92 13.16
N ASN A 556 5.68 -38.15 13.93
CA ASN A 556 5.58 -38.69 15.30
C ASN A 556 4.78 -37.80 16.26
N PHE A 557 4.69 -36.50 15.97
CA PHE A 557 4.03 -35.51 16.82
C PHE A 557 3.31 -34.47 15.96
N ASP A 558 2.11 -34.11 16.37
CA ASP A 558 1.24 -33.13 15.70
C ASP A 558 1.58 -31.70 16.17
N VAL A 559 1.91 -31.54 17.46
CA VAL A 559 2.37 -30.31 18.10
C VAL A 559 3.73 -30.54 18.76
N VAL A 560 4.71 -29.68 18.49
CA VAL A 560 6.03 -29.68 19.14
C VAL A 560 6.23 -28.39 19.93
N PHE A 561 6.53 -28.52 21.22
CA PHE A 561 6.83 -27.41 22.13
C PHE A 561 8.25 -27.55 22.68
N THR A 562 9.12 -26.61 22.32
CA THR A 562 10.56 -26.68 22.61
C THR A 562 11.00 -25.55 23.53
N THR A 563 11.78 -25.89 24.57
CA THR A 563 12.48 -24.89 25.40
C THR A 563 13.91 -25.33 25.70
N ASP A 564 14.89 -24.51 25.31
CA ASP A 564 16.28 -24.70 25.67
C ASP A 564 16.95 -23.41 26.19
N ARG A 565 17.61 -23.52 27.36
CA ARG A 565 18.28 -22.38 28.02
C ARG A 565 19.58 -21.97 27.32
N GLY A 566 20.26 -22.88 26.63
CA GLY A 566 21.47 -22.62 25.85
C GLY A 566 21.16 -21.98 24.50
N GLU A 567 20.18 -22.51 23.77
CA GLU A 567 19.80 -22.08 22.42
C GLU A 567 18.79 -20.94 22.40
N PHE A 568 17.70 -21.01 23.17
CA PHE A 568 16.62 -20.00 23.13
C PHE A 568 16.57 -19.10 24.36
N ARG A 569 17.36 -19.40 25.41
CA ARG A 569 17.29 -18.79 26.75
C ARG A 569 15.99 -19.02 27.52
N THR A 570 15.03 -19.73 26.95
CA THR A 570 13.81 -20.16 27.61
C THR A 570 14.08 -21.37 28.51
N LYS A 571 13.80 -21.21 29.79
CA LYS A 571 13.82 -22.20 30.86
C LYS A 571 12.39 -22.50 31.33
N ARG A 572 11.51 -21.50 31.42
CA ARG A 572 10.12 -21.58 31.84
C ARG A 572 9.18 -21.03 30.78
N ALA A 573 8.01 -21.64 30.66
CA ALA A 573 6.89 -21.18 29.85
C ALA A 573 5.61 -21.90 30.29
N THR A 574 4.45 -21.34 29.94
CA THR A 574 3.13 -21.95 30.12
C THR A 574 2.59 -22.41 28.77
N LEU A 575 2.12 -23.65 28.70
CA LEU A 575 1.38 -24.18 27.55
C LEU A 575 -0.02 -24.57 28.04
N ILE A 576 -1.04 -23.93 27.47
CA ILE A 576 -2.44 -24.30 27.62
C ILE A 576 -2.82 -25.05 26.34
N ILE A 577 -3.25 -26.30 26.47
CA ILE A 577 -3.59 -27.16 25.33
C ILE A 577 -4.91 -27.90 25.58
N GLY A 578 -5.80 -27.91 24.60
CA GLY A 578 -7.12 -28.52 24.73
C GLY A 578 -7.77 -28.81 23.37
N ASN A 579 -8.54 -29.90 23.29
CA ASN A 579 -9.42 -30.26 22.18
C ASN A 579 -8.83 -30.28 20.74
N ASN A 580 -7.50 -30.24 20.57
CA ASN A 580 -6.86 -30.42 19.26
C ASN A 580 -7.02 -31.88 18.78
N LYS A 581 -7.37 -32.07 17.50
CA LYS A 581 -7.66 -33.39 16.92
C LYS A 581 -6.83 -33.70 15.68
N ASP A 582 -6.35 -34.92 15.60
CA ASP A 582 -6.03 -35.56 14.33
C ASP A 582 -7.33 -36.12 13.74
N THR A 583 -7.69 -35.61 12.55
CA THR A 583 -8.91 -35.95 11.82
C THR A 583 -8.64 -36.75 10.54
N SER A 584 -7.40 -37.23 10.34
CA SER A 584 -7.01 -38.02 9.16
C SER A 584 -7.70 -39.39 9.03
N ASN A 585 -8.20 -39.92 10.15
CA ASN A 585 -8.87 -41.22 10.24
C ASN A 585 -10.38 -41.05 10.47
N GLN A 586 -11.17 -42.07 10.11
CA GLN A 586 -12.63 -42.08 10.30
C GLN A 586 -13.08 -41.81 11.76
N ASN A 587 -12.24 -42.17 12.73
CA ASN A 587 -12.41 -41.83 14.14
C ASN A 587 -11.32 -40.82 14.52
N PRO A 588 -11.67 -39.52 14.73
CA PRO A 588 -10.71 -38.52 15.17
C PRO A 588 -10.07 -38.88 16.51
N SER A 589 -8.75 -38.72 16.62
CA SER A 589 -8.00 -38.90 17.87
C SER A 589 -7.48 -37.55 18.39
N ASP A 590 -7.02 -37.51 19.63
CA ASP A 590 -6.33 -36.33 20.15
C ASP A 590 -5.01 -36.09 19.39
N ALA A 591 -4.68 -34.82 19.15
CA ALA A 591 -3.42 -34.43 18.53
C ALA A 591 -2.26 -34.70 19.50
N SER A 592 -1.23 -35.39 19.02
CA SER A 592 -0.05 -35.78 19.78
C SER A 592 0.91 -34.61 20.06
N LEU A 593 1.39 -34.54 21.30
CA LEU A 593 2.25 -33.46 21.80
C LEU A 593 3.65 -33.96 22.17
N LEU A 594 4.69 -33.30 21.65
CA LEU A 594 6.06 -33.39 22.16
C LEU A 594 6.40 -32.19 23.05
N LEU A 595 6.75 -32.46 24.30
CA LEU A 595 7.44 -31.50 25.17
C LEU A 595 8.96 -31.72 25.09
N ASP A 596 9.60 -31.08 24.12
CA ASP A 596 11.07 -31.10 23.96
C ASP A 596 11.72 -30.09 24.91
N VAL A 597 11.81 -30.49 26.17
CA VAL A 597 12.24 -29.59 27.26
C VAL A 597 13.22 -30.30 28.18
N ARG A 598 14.38 -29.66 28.41
CA ARG A 598 15.45 -30.23 29.23
C ARG A 598 15.02 -30.58 30.67
N ARG A 599 13.97 -29.94 31.20
CA ARG A 599 13.39 -30.20 32.53
C ARG A 599 11.89 -29.91 32.55
N LYS A 600 11.06 -30.95 32.40
CA LYS A 600 9.57 -30.84 32.40
C LYS A 600 9.00 -29.98 33.54
N LYS A 601 9.56 -30.06 34.76
CA LYS A 601 9.13 -29.28 35.94
C LYS A 601 9.25 -27.75 35.85
N HIS A 602 9.77 -27.21 34.75
CA HIS A 602 9.80 -25.77 34.50
C HIS A 602 8.72 -25.31 33.51
N ILE A 603 7.98 -26.25 32.91
CA ILE A 603 6.85 -25.95 32.03
C ILE A 603 5.57 -26.12 32.85
N THR A 604 4.71 -25.12 32.81
CA THR A 604 3.35 -25.22 33.31
C THR A 604 2.49 -25.72 32.16
N LEU A 605 2.20 -27.02 32.13
CA LEU A 605 1.21 -27.59 31.22
C LEU A 605 -0.16 -27.50 31.87
N ILE A 606 -1.11 -26.87 31.18
CA ILE A 606 -2.52 -26.82 31.55
C ILE A 606 -3.28 -27.53 30.44
N GLU A 607 -3.86 -28.68 30.76
CA GLU A 607 -4.81 -29.36 29.87
C GLU A 607 -6.17 -28.70 30.08
N ASP A 608 -6.67 -28.03 29.03
CA ASP A 608 -7.95 -27.32 29.09
C ASP A 608 -9.09 -28.33 29.04
N ALA A 609 -9.88 -28.37 30.10
CA ALA A 609 -10.80 -29.47 30.43
C ALA A 609 -12.26 -29.14 30.10
N GLU A 610 -12.51 -28.34 29.08
CA GLU A 610 -13.86 -28.15 28.52
C GLU A 610 -14.26 -29.40 27.71
N LYS A 611 -15.09 -30.23 28.35
CA LYS A 611 -15.78 -31.40 27.80
C LYS A 611 -17.19 -31.06 27.31
#